data_AF-A0A8S4H0Y9-F1
#
_entry.id   AF-A0A8S4H0Y9-F1
#
_cell.length_a   1.000
_cell.length_b   1.000
_cell.length_c   1.000
_cell.angle_alpha   90.00
_cell.angle_beta   90.00
_cell.angle_gamma   90.00
#
_symmetry.space_group_name_H-M   'P 1'
#
loop_
_entity.id
_entity.type
_entity.pdbx_description
1 polymer ?
#
loop_
_entity_poly.entity_id
_entity_poly.type
_entity_poly.pdbx_seq_one_letter_code
_entity_poly.pdbx_strand_id
1 'polypeptide(L)'
;MLRGEIKRNGTPVDSISGSWLTHITWAKAAGGKPRTYVDVRKAPVRSLVKPPGDASLPSDCGKRADLVALRSGDMEKAQAAKTDLEEKQRAEKRLREAAGVRDGE
;
A
#
# COMPACT_ATOMS: atom_id res chain seq x y z
N MET A 1 1.17 15.38 10.98
CA MET A 1 2.53 15.88 11.29
C MET A 1 3.34 14.70 11.83
N LEU A 2 4.51 14.41 11.26
CA LEU A 2 5.39 13.32 11.71
C LEU A 2 6.47 13.90 12.64
N ARG A 3 6.72 13.22 13.76
CA ARG A 3 7.85 13.47 14.67
C ARG A 3 8.34 12.14 15.21
N GLY A 4 9.65 12.02 15.40
CA GLY A 4 10.26 10.84 16.00
C GLY A 4 11.69 11.09 16.45
N GLU A 5 12.19 10.20 17.28
CA GLU A 5 13.56 10.20 17.79
C GLU A 5 14.28 8.93 17.34
N ILE A 6 15.54 9.08 16.93
CA ILE A 6 16.43 7.95 16.70
C ILE A 6 17.19 7.72 18.01
N LYS A 7 17.13 6.50 18.54
CA LYS A 7 17.77 6.14 19.81
C LYS A 7 18.90 5.14 19.59
N ARG A 8 19.98 5.29 20.36
CA ARG A 8 21.04 4.29 20.51
C ARG A 8 21.08 3.88 21.98
N ASN A 9 20.85 2.60 22.25
CA ASN A 9 20.79 2.05 23.61
C ASN A 9 19.81 2.81 24.55
N GLY A 10 18.65 3.19 24.01
CA GLY A 10 17.63 3.95 24.75
C GLY A 10 17.90 5.46 24.84
N THR A 11 19.11 5.92 24.53
CA THR A 11 19.46 7.34 24.51
C THR A 11 19.11 7.98 23.16
N PRO A 12 18.33 9.07 23.11
CA PRO A 12 18.09 9.82 21.87
C PRO A 12 19.39 10.39 21.30
N VAL A 13 19.69 10.07 20.05
CA VAL A 13 20.89 10.56 19.34
C VAL A 13 20.56 11.52 18.21
N ASP A 14 19.36 11.45 17.63
CA ASP A 14 18.89 12.35 16.59
C ASP A 14 17.36 12.49 16.61
N SER A 15 16.81 13.45 15.86
CA SER A 15 15.37 13.62 15.67
C SER A 15 14.98 13.73 14.20
N ILE A 16 13.77 13.25 13.89
CA ILE A 16 13.12 13.40 12.60
C ILE A 16 11.81 14.17 12.76
N SER A 17 11.48 15.01 11.79
CA SER A 17 10.22 15.76 11.80
C SER A 17 9.74 16.08 10.39
N GLY A 18 8.48 16.50 10.26
CA GLY A 18 7.93 17.01 9.01
C GLY A 18 6.61 16.35 8.62
N SER A 19 6.48 16.00 7.36
CA SER A 19 5.28 15.37 6.79
C SER A 19 5.67 14.23 5.88
N TRP A 20 5.12 13.05 6.14
CA TRP A 20 5.29 11.88 5.27
C TRP A 20 4.87 12.14 3.82
N LEU A 21 3.92 13.06 3.61
CA LEU A 21 3.39 13.39 2.29
C LEU A 21 4.21 14.43 1.52
N THR A 22 5.17 15.11 2.15
CA THR A 22 5.93 16.19 1.47
C THR A 22 7.43 16.10 1.69
N HIS A 23 7.86 16.11 2.95
CA HIS A 23 9.27 16.12 3.29
C HIS A 23 9.52 15.63 4.70
N ILE A 24 10.68 15.01 4.89
CA ILE A 24 11.18 14.60 6.20
C ILE A 24 12.49 15.34 6.43
N THR A 25 12.58 16.03 7.55
CA THR A 25 13.82 16.65 8.03
C THR A 25 14.45 15.79 9.10
N TRP A 26 15.77 15.81 9.15
CA TRP A 26 16.59 15.14 10.16
C TRP A 26 17.51 16.18 10.81
N ALA A 27 17.43 16.29 12.13
CA ALA A 27 18.32 17.08 12.96
C ALA A 27 19.17 16.18 13.86
N LYS A 28 20.49 16.45 13.91
CA LYS A 28 21.40 15.72 14.80
C LYS A 28 21.35 16.26 16.22
N ALA A 29 21.38 15.39 17.23
CA ALA A 29 21.36 15.86 18.63
C ALA A 29 22.66 16.57 19.03
N ALA A 30 23.79 16.23 18.40
CA ALA A 30 25.09 16.89 18.63
C ALA A 30 25.15 18.36 18.15
N GLY A 31 24.03 18.94 17.74
CA GLY A 31 23.94 20.28 17.15
C GLY A 31 24.17 20.28 15.64
N GLY A 32 23.68 21.32 14.98
CA GLY A 32 23.78 21.51 13.53
C GLY A 32 22.45 21.91 12.89
N LYS A 33 22.52 22.39 11.64
CA LYS A 33 21.33 22.77 10.88
C LYS A 33 20.56 21.52 10.45
N PRO A 34 19.24 21.44 10.68
CA PRO A 34 18.41 20.35 10.17
C PRO A 34 18.53 20.24 8.64
N ARG A 35 18.66 19.01 8.12
CA ARG A 35 18.72 18.73 6.69
C ARG A 35 17.44 18.04 6.22
N THR A 36 17.02 18.35 4.99
CA THR A 36 15.96 17.59 4.32
C THR A 36 16.52 16.22 3.95
N TYR A 37 15.98 15.17 4.56
CA TYR A 37 16.38 13.78 4.30
C TYR A 37 15.60 13.21 3.10
N VAL A 38 14.29 13.47 3.05
CA VAL A 38 13.42 13.10 1.93
C VAL A 38 12.62 14.32 1.52
N ASP A 39 12.50 14.55 0.21
CA ASP A 39 11.57 15.50 -0.41
C ASP A 39 10.87 14.78 -1.56
N VAL A 40 9.58 14.52 -1.42
CA VAL A 40 8.82 13.72 -2.39
C VAL A 40 8.75 14.40 -3.76
N ARG A 41 8.94 15.72 -3.82
CA ARG A 41 8.99 16.47 -5.09
C ARG A 41 10.30 16.25 -5.85
N LYS A 42 11.35 15.82 -5.15
CA LYS A 42 12.69 15.59 -5.71
C LYS A 42 13.01 14.11 -5.91
N ALA A 43 12.26 13.22 -5.26
CA ALA A 43 12.40 11.78 -5.39
C ALA A 43 11.18 11.21 -6.14
N PRO A 44 11.19 11.14 -7.48
CA PRO A 44 10.07 10.56 -8.22
C PRO A 44 9.89 9.10 -7.83
N VAL A 45 8.67 8.72 -7.48
CA VAL A 45 8.31 7.32 -7.26
C VAL A 45 8.46 6.59 -8.59
N ARG A 46 9.43 5.68 -8.67
CA ARG A 46 9.55 4.80 -9.83
C ARG A 46 8.41 3.78 -9.78
N SER A 47 7.68 3.65 -10.87
CA SER A 47 6.68 2.59 -11.00
C SER A 47 7.37 1.23 -10.87
N LEU A 48 6.79 0.33 -10.10
CA LEU A 48 7.22 -1.07 -10.11
C LEU A 48 7.04 -1.59 -11.54
N VAL A 49 8.09 -2.20 -12.08
CA VAL A 49 8.10 -2.72 -13.45
C VAL A 49 6.95 -3.70 -13.59
N LYS A 50 6.00 -3.40 -14.50
CA LYS A 50 4.97 -4.38 -14.86
C LYS A 50 5.66 -5.58 -15.49
N PRO A 51 5.28 -6.82 -15.14
CA PRO A 51 5.77 -7.98 -15.85
C PRO A 51 5.47 -7.81 -17.36
N PRO A 52 6.41 -8.18 -18.24
CA PRO A 52 6.23 -8.01 -19.68
C PRO A 52 5.03 -8.81 -20.18
N GLY A 53 4.18 -8.17 -21.01
CA GLY A 53 3.02 -8.81 -21.65
C GLY A 53 1.88 -9.19 -20.69
N ASP A 54 1.18 -10.28 -21.02
CA ASP A 54 0.05 -10.85 -20.26
C ASP A 54 0.47 -11.81 -19.14
N ALA A 55 1.74 -11.83 -18.77
CA ALA A 55 2.32 -12.75 -17.78
C ALA A 55 1.77 -12.58 -16.33
N SER A 56 0.82 -11.69 -16.11
CA SER A 56 0.10 -11.57 -14.84
C SER A 56 -0.81 -12.77 -14.62
N LEU A 57 -0.79 -13.32 -13.40
CA LEU A 57 -1.68 -14.42 -13.02
C LEU A 57 -3.16 -14.00 -13.15
N PRO A 58 -4.10 -14.94 -13.34
CA PRO A 58 -5.53 -14.63 -13.28
C PRO A 58 -5.97 -13.99 -11.96
N SER A 59 -5.22 -14.24 -10.87
CA SER A 59 -5.40 -13.62 -9.55
C SER A 59 -4.81 -12.22 -9.42
N ASP A 60 -4.14 -11.70 -10.45
CA ASP A 60 -3.60 -10.35 -10.45
C ASP A 60 -4.73 -9.33 -10.24
N CYS A 61 -4.57 -8.47 -9.23
CA CYS A 61 -5.60 -7.51 -8.87
C CYS A 61 -5.91 -6.54 -10.01
N GLY A 62 -4.95 -6.25 -10.89
CA GLY A 62 -5.13 -5.40 -12.06
C GLY A 62 -6.06 -5.99 -13.12
N LYS A 63 -6.34 -7.31 -13.07
CA LYS A 63 -7.29 -8.00 -13.95
C LYS A 63 -8.71 -8.10 -13.37
N ARG A 64 -8.95 -7.60 -12.15
CA ARG A 64 -10.29 -7.64 -11.56
C ARG A 64 -11.28 -6.81 -12.37
N ALA A 65 -12.42 -7.43 -12.71
CA ALA A 65 -13.43 -6.84 -13.58
C ALA A 65 -14.01 -5.52 -13.03
N ASP A 66 -14.15 -5.41 -11.71
CA ASP A 66 -14.60 -4.18 -11.04
C ASP A 66 -13.61 -3.03 -11.24
N LEU A 67 -12.30 -3.29 -11.10
CA LEU A 67 -11.25 -2.29 -11.34
C LEU A 67 -11.10 -1.92 -12.81
N VAL A 68 -11.32 -2.86 -13.73
CA VAL A 68 -11.32 -2.60 -15.18
C VAL A 68 -12.49 -1.67 -15.54
N ALA A 69 -13.69 -1.96 -15.06
CA ALA A 69 -14.87 -1.12 -15.28
C ALA A 69 -14.74 0.27 -14.63
N LEU A 70 -14.19 0.32 -13.41
CA LEU A 70 -13.92 1.57 -12.70
C LEU A 70 -12.92 2.44 -13.47
N ARG A 71 -11.87 1.85 -14.06
CA ARG A 71 -10.90 2.59 -14.89
C ARG A 71 -11.57 3.22 -16.12
N SER A 72 -12.60 2.59 -16.69
CA SER A 72 -13.38 3.16 -17.80
C SER A 72 -14.44 4.18 -17.35
N GLY A 73 -14.61 4.43 -16.05
CA GLY A 73 -15.62 5.37 -15.52
C GLY A 73 -17.03 4.79 -15.45
N ASP A 74 -17.21 3.50 -15.72
CA ASP A 74 -18.51 2.82 -15.67
C ASP A 74 -18.78 2.33 -14.25
N MET A 75 -19.43 3.19 -13.46
CA MET A 75 -19.68 2.95 -12.04
C MET A 75 -20.71 1.84 -11.79
N GLU A 76 -21.73 1.72 -12.63
CA GLU A 76 -22.76 0.69 -12.50
C GLU A 76 -22.16 -0.70 -12.73
N LYS A 77 -21.38 -0.83 -13.81
CA LYS A 77 -20.68 -2.08 -14.13
C LYS A 77 -19.62 -2.42 -13.09
N ALA A 78 -18.89 -1.43 -12.56
CA ALA A 78 -17.94 -1.64 -11.49
C ALA A 78 -18.62 -2.19 -10.22
N GLN A 79 -19.76 -1.61 -9.84
CA GLN A 79 -20.52 -2.04 -8.67
C GLN A 79 -21.11 -3.44 -8.84
N ALA A 80 -21.63 -3.77 -10.03
CA ALA A 80 -22.15 -5.10 -10.35
C ALA A 80 -21.04 -6.16 -10.26
N ALA A 81 -19.88 -5.90 -10.89
CA ALA A 81 -18.73 -6.80 -10.85
C ALA A 81 -18.15 -6.99 -9.43
N LYS A 82 -18.15 -5.95 -8.60
CA LYS A 82 -17.75 -6.03 -7.19
C LYS A 82 -18.68 -6.97 -6.40
N THR A 83 -19.99 -6.80 -6.57
CA THR A 83 -21.00 -7.61 -5.86
C THR A 83 -20.86 -9.09 -6.21
N ASP A 84 -20.74 -9.41 -7.50
CA ASP A 84 -20.55 -10.79 -7.98
C ASP A 84 -19.28 -11.43 -7.41
N LEU A 85 -18.16 -10.70 -7.37
CA LEU A 85 -16.90 -11.18 -6.79
C LEU A 85 -17.05 -11.51 -5.30
N GLU A 86 -17.66 -10.61 -4.52
CA GLU A 86 -17.83 -10.82 -3.09
C GLU A 86 -18.80 -11.97 -2.80
N GLU A 87 -19.84 -12.17 -3.61
CA GLU A 87 -20.75 -13.30 -3.49
C GLU A 87 -20.03 -14.64 -3.71
N LYS A 88 -19.18 -14.71 -4.74
CA LYS A 88 -18.34 -15.89 -5.00
C LYS A 88 -17.39 -16.17 -3.83
N GLN A 89 -16.71 -15.14 -3.32
CA GLN A 89 -15.81 -15.27 -2.17
C GLN A 89 -16.55 -15.71 -0.90
N ARG A 90 -17.76 -15.17 -0.65
CA ARG A 90 -18.60 -15.59 0.48
C ARG A 90 -19.07 -17.04 0.34
N ALA A 91 -19.42 -17.48 -0.87
CA ALA A 91 -19.80 -18.86 -1.14
C ALA A 91 -18.61 -19.82 -0.94
N GLU A 92 -17.43 -19.45 -1.44
CA GLU A 92 -16.21 -20.24 -1.27
C GLU A 92 -15.82 -20.38 0.21
N LYS A 93 -15.89 -19.28 0.98
CA LYS A 93 -15.66 -19.31 2.43
C LYS A 93 -16.57 -20.30 3.14
N ARG A 94 -17.87 -20.30 2.83
CA ARG A 94 -18.83 -21.26 3.41
C ARG A 94 -18.46 -22.71 3.08
N LEU A 95 -17.98 -22.96 1.86
CA LEU A 95 -17.52 -24.30 1.45
C LEU A 95 -16.26 -24.73 2.22
N ARG A 96 -15.29 -23.84 2.41
CA ARG A 96 -14.07 -24.12 3.19
C ARG A 96 -14.39 -24.41 4.66
N GLU A 97 -15.25 -23.59 5.25
CA GLU A 97 -15.74 -23.78 6.62
C GLU A 97 -16.47 -25.12 6.80
N ALA A 98 -17.35 -25.48 5.86
CA ALA A 98 -18.03 -26.77 5.86
C ALA A 98 -17.08 -27.96 5.69
N ALA A 99 -15.98 -27.78 4.97
CA ALA A 99 -14.92 -28.79 4.80
C ALA A 99 -13.94 -28.87 5.98
N GLY A 100 -14.12 -28.06 7.03
CA GLY A 100 -13.25 -28.05 8.21
C GLY A 100 -11.88 -27.40 7.97
N VAL A 101 -11.66 -26.78 6.81
CA VAL A 101 -10.44 -26.03 6.49
C VAL A 101 -10.61 -24.62 7.05
N ARG A 102 -9.98 -24.34 8.19
CA ARG A 102 -9.94 -22.98 8.75
C ARG A 102 -8.84 -22.19 8.04
N ASP A 103 -9.15 -20.98 7.61
CA ASP A 103 -8.16 -20.07 7.02
C ASP A 103 -7.14 -19.69 8.12
N GLY A 104 -5.93 -20.27 8.11
CA GLY A 104 -4.79 -19.82 8.92
C GLY A 104 -4.05 -20.82 9.81
N GLU A 105 -4.16 -22.13 9.61
CA GLU A 105 -3.25 -23.16 10.19
C GLU A 105 -2.45 -23.87 9.11
#